data_AF-A0A0L1KPT8-F1
#
_entry.id   AF-A0A0L1KPT8-F1
#
_cell.length_a   1.000
_cell.length_b   1.000
_cell.length_c   1.000
_cell.angle_alpha   90.00
_cell.angle_beta   90.00
_cell.angle_gamma   90.00
#
_symmetry.space_group_name_H-M   'P 1'
#
loop_
_entity.id
_entity.type
_entity.pdbx_description
1 polymer ?
#
loop_
_entity_poly.entity_id
_entity_poly.type
_entity_poly.pdbx_seq_one_letter_code
_entity_poly.pdbx_strand_id
1 'polypeptide(L)'
;MHKSLPRLTPQISCQTGKPYNHHYSELLAKFNFPSSYWISEIAMKRFGLKVKEGEVKNAVRLDSNRRLYNASQTVDPAKVESLSGKFSPTFALGGSPLLIGRGKPLVSSGENKWVTKNQIKKLGLSVRPSVESAISIMFDGTKRTETVCFPLEGIVERKSLQRALRIRYVNSSGIPYQVSIILPLVKDTMRKGFTSGYWITLGQMRKLGASLNPGELPTTLKMVHQNLELYNVDQLVDKTHALEVIREREAQQISGLSGFSFPKALSDFLGNIVKEHPEYTRYWLTYNQATKLKSVLPGESPISFVDNGFSKLYYNAAQLKPFVMNRCVIAHKRIV
;
A
#
# COMPACT_ATOMS: atom_id res chain seq x y z
N MET A 1 -24.87 32.91 -14.19
CA MET A 1 -23.62 32.31 -14.71
C MET A 1 -22.76 31.86 -13.53
N HIS A 2 -22.83 30.58 -13.16
CA HIS A 2 -21.92 30.02 -12.16
C HIS A 2 -20.53 29.93 -12.80
N LYS A 3 -19.60 30.81 -12.40
CA LYS A 3 -18.19 30.60 -12.65
C LYS A 3 -17.81 29.33 -11.91
N SER A 4 -17.60 28.23 -12.63
CA SER A 4 -16.98 27.03 -12.08
C SER A 4 -15.65 27.47 -11.48
N LEU A 5 -15.53 27.38 -10.15
CA LEU A 5 -14.25 27.55 -9.47
C LEU A 5 -13.25 26.65 -10.20
N PRO A 6 -12.13 27.18 -10.73
CA PRO A 6 -11.10 26.35 -11.33
C PRO A 6 -10.74 25.29 -10.29
N ARG A 7 -10.88 24.01 -10.67
CA ARG A 7 -10.51 22.89 -9.79
C ARG A 7 -9.09 23.17 -9.32
N LEU A 8 -8.93 23.46 -8.03
CA LEU A 8 -7.63 23.74 -7.44
C LEU A 8 -6.73 22.55 -7.74
N THR A 9 -5.76 22.75 -8.64
CA THR A 9 -4.78 21.73 -8.93
C THR A 9 -4.11 21.38 -7.60
N PRO A 10 -4.09 20.09 -7.21
CA PRO A 10 -3.59 19.70 -5.89
C PRO A 10 -2.13 20.12 -5.78
N GLN A 11 -1.80 20.88 -4.73
CA GLN A 11 -0.43 21.30 -4.48
C GLN A 11 0.31 20.17 -3.76
N ILE A 12 1.40 19.69 -4.33
CA ILE A 12 2.10 18.45 -3.94
C ILE A 12 3.40 18.79 -3.24
N SER A 13 3.63 18.18 -2.07
CA SER A 13 4.92 18.25 -1.42
C SER A 13 5.89 17.29 -2.11
N CYS A 14 6.98 17.80 -2.67
CA CYS A 14 8.05 16.97 -3.19
C CYS A 14 8.55 16.00 -2.13
N GLN A 15 8.63 16.44 -0.86
CA GLN A 15 9.18 15.63 0.21
C GLN A 15 8.42 14.31 0.45
N THR A 16 7.10 14.33 0.32
CA THR A 16 6.22 13.20 0.64
C THR A 16 5.57 12.59 -0.60
N GLY A 17 5.56 13.30 -1.73
CA GLY A 17 4.82 12.92 -2.93
C GLY A 17 3.30 13.02 -2.77
N LYS A 18 2.83 13.61 -1.67
CA LYS A 18 1.41 13.73 -1.34
C LYS A 18 0.94 15.18 -1.46
N PRO A 19 -0.34 15.40 -1.79
CA PRO A 19 -0.94 16.73 -1.68
C PRO A 19 -0.78 17.29 -0.26
N TYR A 20 -0.57 18.59 -0.17
CA TYR A 20 -0.69 19.31 1.09
C TYR A 20 -2.13 19.21 1.62
N ASN A 21 -2.31 19.40 2.93
CA ASN A 21 -3.64 19.52 3.50
C ASN A 21 -4.38 20.73 2.88
N HIS A 22 -5.71 20.76 3.01
CA HIS A 22 -6.56 21.74 2.35
C HIS A 22 -6.08 23.19 2.58
N HIS A 23 -5.80 23.57 3.83
CA HIS A 23 -5.33 24.91 4.19
C HIS A 23 -4.04 25.32 3.45
N TYR A 24 -3.00 24.48 3.46
CA TYR A 24 -1.75 24.80 2.77
C TYR A 24 -1.88 24.69 1.25
N SER A 25 -2.72 23.78 0.74
CA SER A 25 -2.95 23.67 -0.69
C SER A 25 -3.61 24.93 -1.25
N GLU A 26 -4.58 25.51 -0.54
CA GLU A 26 -5.20 26.79 -0.94
C GLU A 26 -4.20 27.95 -0.87
N LEU A 27 -3.40 28.03 0.18
CA LEU A 27 -2.36 29.05 0.32
C LEU A 27 -1.38 29.00 -0.86
N LEU A 28 -0.87 27.82 -1.19
CA LEU A 28 0.12 27.62 -2.25
C LEU A 28 -0.48 27.87 -3.64
N ALA A 29 -1.74 27.51 -3.86
CA ALA A 29 -2.41 27.74 -5.15
C ALA A 29 -2.56 29.24 -5.49
N LYS A 30 -2.63 30.14 -4.49
CA LYS A 30 -2.72 31.60 -4.70
C LYS A 30 -1.52 32.18 -5.43
N PHE A 31 -0.37 31.52 -5.39
CA PHE A 31 0.84 31.97 -6.08
C PHE A 31 0.83 31.64 -7.58
N ASN A 32 -0.13 30.86 -8.07
CA ASN A 32 -0.40 30.58 -9.48
C ASN A 32 0.85 30.17 -10.30
N PHE A 33 1.72 29.35 -9.70
CA PHE A 33 2.87 28.79 -10.40
C PHE A 33 2.43 27.67 -11.37
N PRO A 34 3.19 27.45 -12.46
CA PRO A 34 2.82 26.45 -13.47
C PRO A 34 3.00 25.01 -13.00
N SER A 35 3.89 24.74 -12.04
CA SER A 35 4.03 23.40 -11.44
C SER A 35 3.23 23.32 -10.15
N SER A 36 2.71 22.13 -9.86
CA SER A 36 2.03 21.83 -8.59
C SER A 36 3.00 21.36 -7.50
N TYR A 37 4.28 21.18 -7.81
CA TYR A 37 5.26 20.57 -6.91
C TYR A 37 6.05 21.61 -6.13
N TRP A 38 6.14 21.39 -4.82
CA TRP A 38 6.83 22.29 -3.89
C TRP A 38 7.91 21.57 -3.10
N ILE A 39 9.09 22.19 -3.04
CA ILE A 39 10.27 21.65 -2.37
C ILE A 39 10.76 22.62 -1.29
N SER A 40 11.13 22.09 -0.13
CA SER A 40 11.67 22.91 0.95
C SER A 40 13.11 23.33 0.68
N GLU A 41 13.51 24.49 1.20
CA GLU A 41 14.89 24.97 1.11
C GLU A 41 15.90 23.93 1.68
N ILE A 42 15.52 23.25 2.76
CA ILE A 42 16.32 22.18 3.37
C ILE A 42 16.51 21.01 2.39
N ALA A 43 15.44 20.59 1.70
CA ALA A 43 15.52 19.56 0.69
C ALA A 43 16.34 20.01 -0.53
N MET A 44 16.18 21.26 -0.97
CA MET A 44 16.99 21.83 -2.06
C MET A 44 18.49 21.72 -1.76
N LYS A 45 18.92 22.19 -0.58
CA LYS A 45 20.31 22.11 -0.12
C LYS A 45 20.80 20.67 -0.04
N ARG A 46 19.98 19.78 0.54
CA ARG A 46 20.32 18.36 0.73
C ARG A 46 20.56 17.61 -0.60
N PHE A 47 19.88 17.99 -1.67
CA PHE A 47 19.95 17.33 -2.97
C PHE A 47 20.79 18.10 -4.01
N GLY A 48 21.49 19.16 -3.58
CA GLY A 48 22.30 19.99 -4.48
C GLY A 48 21.46 20.66 -5.58
N LEU A 49 20.18 20.91 -5.32
CA LEU A 49 19.28 21.58 -6.25
C LEU A 49 19.42 23.09 -6.08
N LYS A 50 19.33 23.82 -7.19
CA LYS A 50 19.47 25.28 -7.21
C LYS A 50 18.16 25.95 -7.60
N VAL A 51 17.85 27.03 -6.90
CA VAL A 51 16.79 27.98 -7.29
C VAL A 51 17.35 28.84 -8.43
N LYS A 52 16.50 29.25 -9.39
CA LYS A 52 16.90 30.20 -10.45
C LYS A 52 17.39 31.50 -9.82
N GLU A 53 18.30 32.17 -10.51
CA GLU A 53 18.76 33.50 -10.11
C GLU A 53 17.55 34.46 -10.10
N GLY A 54 17.45 35.31 -9.07
CA GLY A 54 16.28 36.18 -8.83
C GLY A 54 15.13 35.54 -8.03
N GLU A 55 14.94 34.22 -8.11
CA GLU A 55 13.83 33.53 -7.41
C GLU A 55 14.13 33.20 -5.94
N VAL A 56 15.39 33.34 -5.50
CA VAL A 56 15.82 32.99 -4.13
C VAL A 56 15.01 33.70 -3.04
N LYS A 57 14.62 34.96 -3.30
CA LYS A 57 13.83 35.80 -2.37
C LYS A 57 12.33 35.48 -2.42
N ASN A 58 11.86 34.79 -3.45
CA ASN A 58 10.43 34.51 -3.70
C ASN A 58 9.97 33.20 -3.06
N ALA A 59 10.67 32.73 -2.02
CA ALA A 59 10.29 31.54 -1.28
C ALA A 59 8.96 31.77 -0.54
N VAL A 60 8.01 30.85 -0.71
CA VAL A 60 6.77 30.88 0.07
C VAL A 60 7.04 30.34 1.46
N ARG A 61 6.60 31.06 2.50
CA ARG A 61 6.73 30.62 3.90
C ARG A 61 5.41 29.98 4.35
N LEU A 62 5.44 28.71 4.75
CA LEU A 62 4.28 28.05 5.36
C LEU A 62 4.16 28.35 6.86
N ASP A 63 5.30 28.53 7.53
CA ASP A 63 5.41 28.94 8.92
C ASP A 63 6.74 29.70 9.13
N SER A 64 7.06 30.04 10.39
CA SER A 64 8.28 30.79 10.74
C SER A 64 9.58 30.12 10.26
N ASN A 65 9.56 28.80 10.06
CA ASN A 65 10.77 28.00 9.84
C ASN A 65 10.82 27.29 8.48
N ARG A 66 9.72 27.26 7.71
CA ARG A 66 9.64 26.50 6.45
C ARG A 66 9.47 27.41 5.24
N ARG A 67 10.56 27.54 4.49
CA ARG A 67 10.61 28.14 3.15
C ARG A 67 10.46 27.06 2.09
N LEU A 68 9.54 27.29 1.15
CA LEU A 68 9.26 26.44 0.01
C LEU A 68 9.52 27.19 -1.29
N TYR A 69 10.00 26.45 -2.29
CA TYR A 69 10.11 26.88 -3.66
C TYR A 69 9.23 25.99 -4.52
N ASN A 70 8.52 26.57 -5.48
CA ASN A 70 7.84 25.82 -6.52
C ASN A 70 8.87 25.21 -7.48
N ALA A 71 8.61 24.02 -8.04
CA ALA A 71 9.54 23.37 -8.97
C ALA A 71 9.90 24.29 -10.15
N SER A 72 8.96 25.12 -10.64
CA SER A 72 9.20 26.07 -11.74
C SER A 72 10.21 27.17 -11.41
N GLN A 73 10.44 27.44 -10.12
CA GLN A 73 11.44 28.40 -9.63
C GLN A 73 12.85 27.80 -9.56
N THR A 74 13.02 26.51 -9.85
CA THR A 74 14.32 25.83 -9.80
C THR A 74 14.98 25.77 -11.17
N VAL A 75 16.30 25.59 -11.20
CA VAL A 75 17.08 25.48 -12.45
C VAL A 75 16.64 24.27 -13.28
N ASP A 76 16.19 23.19 -12.64
CA ASP A 76 15.74 21.96 -13.29
C ASP A 76 14.40 21.49 -12.67
N PRO A 77 13.26 22.05 -13.12
CA PRO A 77 11.95 21.71 -12.59
C PRO A 77 11.62 20.22 -12.74
N ALA A 78 11.96 19.62 -13.89
CA ALA A 78 11.67 18.22 -14.18
C ALA A 78 12.39 17.28 -13.19
N LYS A 79 13.64 17.58 -12.85
CA LYS A 79 14.35 16.83 -11.81
C LYS A 79 13.68 16.95 -10.44
N VAL A 80 13.22 18.14 -10.05
CA VAL A 80 12.51 18.33 -8.77
C VAL A 80 11.23 17.50 -8.72
N GLU A 81 10.44 17.52 -9.79
CA GLU A 81 9.21 16.72 -9.89
C GLU A 81 9.50 15.22 -9.87
N SER A 82 10.56 14.79 -10.56
CA SER A 82 10.99 13.38 -10.59
C SER A 82 11.41 12.85 -9.22
N LEU A 83 11.80 13.73 -8.29
CA LEU A 83 12.19 13.39 -6.92
C LEU A 83 10.98 13.34 -5.97
N SER A 84 9.79 13.73 -6.41
CA SER A 84 8.60 13.76 -5.57
C SER A 84 8.30 12.40 -4.93
N GLY A 85 8.11 12.38 -3.62
CA GLY A 85 7.94 11.17 -2.81
C GLY A 85 9.21 10.35 -2.57
N LYS A 86 10.35 10.73 -3.15
CA LYS A 86 11.64 10.02 -3.01
C LYS A 86 12.55 10.64 -1.94
N PHE A 87 12.18 11.78 -1.37
CA PHE A 87 12.96 12.45 -0.32
C PHE A 87 12.87 11.76 1.04
N SER A 88 11.77 11.07 1.31
CA SER A 88 11.56 10.41 2.59
C SER A 88 12.04 8.96 2.47
N PRO A 89 13.06 8.55 3.24
CA PRO A 89 13.48 7.16 3.22
C PRO A 89 12.33 6.30 3.76
N THR A 90 12.12 5.14 3.14
CA THR A 90 11.07 4.20 3.54
C THR A 90 11.66 2.81 3.70
N PHE A 91 11.05 1.99 4.55
CA PHE A 91 11.37 0.57 4.56
C PHE A 91 10.94 -0.08 3.24
N ALA A 92 11.86 -0.80 2.60
CA ALA A 92 11.60 -1.51 1.35
C ALA A 92 10.46 -2.53 1.50
N LEU A 93 10.37 -3.14 2.69
CA LEU A 93 9.27 -4.00 3.11
C LEU A 93 8.24 -3.17 3.90
N GLY A 94 7.01 -3.10 3.39
CA GLY A 94 5.90 -2.41 4.04
C GLY A 94 5.77 -0.92 3.71
N GLY A 95 6.82 -0.27 3.20
CA GLY A 95 6.76 1.11 2.71
C GLY A 95 6.58 2.17 3.82
N SER A 96 6.69 1.80 5.09
CA SER A 96 6.58 2.73 6.20
C SER A 96 7.73 3.74 6.19
N PRO A 97 7.48 4.99 6.63
CA PRO A 97 8.54 6.00 6.75
C PRO A 97 9.67 5.51 7.64
N LEU A 98 10.91 5.75 7.20
CA LEU A 98 12.12 5.48 7.95
C LEU A 98 12.59 6.77 8.61
N LEU A 99 12.72 6.76 9.93
CA LEU A 99 13.41 7.82 10.65
C LEU A 99 14.88 7.45 10.71
N ILE A 100 15.71 8.09 9.90
CA ILE A 100 17.16 7.97 9.97
C ILE A 100 17.70 9.06 10.89
N GLY A 101 18.66 8.74 11.76
CA GLY A 101 19.37 9.73 12.57
C GLY A 101 19.90 10.90 11.72
N ARG A 102 19.98 12.10 12.32
CA ARG A 102 20.46 13.32 11.63
C ARG A 102 21.81 13.05 10.93
N GLY A 103 21.97 13.54 9.70
CA GLY A 103 23.26 13.59 9.00
C GLY A 103 23.52 12.50 7.97
N LYS A 104 22.68 11.45 7.83
CA LYS A 104 22.97 10.41 6.83
C LYS A 104 22.42 10.73 5.43
N PRO A 105 23.20 10.43 4.37
CA PRO A 105 22.82 10.74 3.00
C PRO A 105 21.55 9.98 2.61
N LEU A 106 20.61 10.68 1.97
CA LEU A 106 19.56 10.01 1.20
C LEU A 106 20.20 9.49 -0.06
N VAL A 107 19.68 8.38 -0.57
CA VAL A 107 20.18 7.81 -1.82
C VAL A 107 20.10 8.88 -2.91
N SER A 108 21.24 9.23 -3.51
CA SER A 108 21.37 10.30 -4.51
C SER A 108 20.67 9.98 -5.83
N SER A 109 20.29 8.72 -6.04
CA SER A 109 19.57 8.22 -7.21
C SER A 109 18.72 7.00 -6.85
N GLY A 110 17.53 6.87 -7.42
CA GLY A 110 16.67 5.68 -7.26
C GLY A 110 15.51 5.81 -6.26
N GLU A 111 14.94 4.67 -5.88
CA GLU A 111 13.88 4.59 -4.87
C GLU A 111 14.56 4.63 -3.50
N ASN A 112 14.22 5.61 -2.65
CA ASN A 112 14.82 5.78 -1.32
C ASN A 112 14.28 4.73 -0.32
N LYS A 113 14.56 3.47 -0.63
CA LYS A 113 14.09 2.28 0.06
C LYS A 113 15.25 1.64 0.80
N TRP A 114 14.97 1.19 2.02
CA TRP A 114 15.97 0.69 2.94
C TRP A 114 15.54 -0.66 3.52
N VAL A 115 16.51 -1.54 3.74
CA VAL A 115 16.31 -2.83 4.38
C VAL A 115 17.07 -2.89 5.70
N THR A 116 16.48 -3.51 6.71
CA THR A 116 17.14 -3.68 8.01
C THR A 116 18.16 -4.81 7.97
N LYS A 117 19.17 -4.76 8.85
CA LYS A 117 20.14 -5.86 9.05
C LYS A 117 19.44 -7.19 9.35
N ASN A 118 18.35 -7.16 10.11
CA ASN A 118 17.55 -8.36 10.39
C ASN A 118 16.86 -8.91 9.14
N GLN A 119 16.31 -8.03 8.29
CA GLN A 119 15.70 -8.45 7.02
C GLN A 119 16.75 -9.04 6.07
N ILE A 120 17.93 -8.42 5.96
CA ILE A 120 19.07 -8.94 5.20
C ILE A 120 19.41 -10.37 5.66
N LYS A 121 19.59 -10.57 6.97
CA LYS A 121 19.88 -11.90 7.53
C LYS A 121 18.76 -12.90 7.23
N LYS A 122 17.49 -12.54 7.45
CA LYS A 122 16.35 -13.45 7.27
C LYS A 122 16.15 -13.85 5.80
N LEU A 123 16.35 -12.90 4.89
CA LEU A 123 16.21 -13.11 3.45
C LEU A 123 17.46 -13.76 2.82
N GLY A 124 18.59 -13.84 3.54
CA GLY A 124 19.84 -14.37 3.01
C GLY A 124 20.47 -13.45 1.97
N LEU A 125 20.36 -12.13 2.18
CA LEU A 125 20.88 -11.11 1.28
C LEU A 125 22.31 -10.75 1.66
N SER A 126 23.05 -10.25 0.67
CA SER A 126 24.41 -9.73 0.85
C SER A 126 24.45 -8.23 0.64
N VAL A 127 25.26 -7.54 1.44
CA VAL A 127 25.53 -6.10 1.29
C VAL A 127 26.89 -5.92 0.62
N ARG A 128 26.99 -5.03 -0.37
CA ARG A 128 28.29 -4.72 -0.99
C ARG A 128 29.24 -4.08 0.05
N PRO A 129 30.54 -4.41 0.06
CA PRO A 129 31.47 -3.94 1.10
C PRO A 129 31.55 -2.41 1.27
N SER A 130 31.37 -1.65 0.19
CA SER A 130 31.50 -0.19 0.17
C SER A 130 30.22 0.56 0.56
N VAL A 131 29.17 -0.14 0.99
CA VAL A 131 27.87 0.48 1.27
C VAL A 131 27.82 0.96 2.70
N GLU A 132 27.61 2.26 2.88
CA GLU A 132 27.37 2.84 4.19
C GLU A 132 26.03 2.39 4.77
N SER A 133 26.06 1.97 6.03
CA SER A 133 24.84 1.68 6.79
C SER A 133 24.27 2.95 7.43
N ALA A 134 22.99 2.92 7.76
CA ALA A 134 22.30 3.94 8.53
C ALA A 134 21.72 3.38 9.82
N ILE A 135 21.58 4.22 10.85
CA ILE A 135 20.82 3.85 12.06
C ILE A 135 19.44 4.47 11.93
N SER A 136 18.43 3.62 11.89
CA SER A 136 17.05 4.04 12.00
C SER A 136 16.60 3.99 13.46
N ILE A 137 15.84 4.99 13.86
CA ILE A 137 15.25 5.09 15.19
C ILE A 137 13.75 4.81 15.06
N MET A 138 13.28 3.73 15.65
CA MET A 138 11.86 3.39 15.73
C MET A 138 11.35 3.62 17.15
N PHE A 139 10.14 4.16 17.26
CA PHE A 139 9.44 4.35 18.53
C PHE A 139 8.25 3.41 18.60
N ASP A 140 8.20 2.58 19.64
CA ASP A 140 7.04 1.78 20.01
C ASP A 140 6.54 2.27 21.37
N GLY A 141 5.55 3.17 21.33
CA GLY A 141 5.14 3.97 22.48
C GLY A 141 6.31 4.82 23.00
N THR A 142 6.78 4.54 24.22
CA THR A 142 7.93 5.21 24.85
C THR A 142 9.27 4.54 24.53
N LYS A 143 9.26 3.34 23.94
CA LYS A 143 10.48 2.57 23.71
C LYS A 143 11.16 3.00 22.42
N ARG A 144 12.36 3.56 22.55
CA ARG A 144 13.26 3.84 21.44
C ARG A 144 14.03 2.56 21.08
N THR A 145 13.97 2.16 19.82
CA THR A 145 14.76 1.06 19.26
C THR A 145 15.60 1.56 18.10
N GLU A 146 16.87 1.19 18.09
CA GLU A 146 17.79 1.52 17.02
C GLU A 146 18.00 0.29 16.14
N THR A 147 17.92 0.48 14.83
CA THR A 147 18.08 -0.60 13.87
C THR A 147 19.02 -0.17 12.76
N VAL A 148 20.03 -1.00 12.51
CA VAL A 148 20.94 -0.81 11.38
C VAL A 148 20.18 -1.11 10.09
N CYS A 149 20.24 -0.19 9.14
CA CYS A 149 19.61 -0.26 7.83
C CYS A 149 20.64 -0.05 6.73
N PHE A 150 20.36 -0.60 5.55
CA PHE A 150 21.18 -0.43 4.36
C PHE A 150 20.27 0.02 3.21
N PRO A 151 20.76 0.88 2.31
CA PRO A 151 20.00 1.27 1.12
C PRO A 151 19.79 0.04 0.23
N LEU A 152 18.64 -0.04 -0.42
CA LEU A 152 18.30 -1.14 -1.32
C LEU A 152 19.28 -1.23 -2.51
N GLU A 153 19.82 -0.10 -2.95
CA GLU A 153 20.94 0.06 -3.88
C GLU A 153 22.17 -0.74 -3.47
N GLY A 154 22.44 -0.85 -2.18
CA GLY A 154 23.62 -1.53 -1.65
C GLY A 154 23.52 -3.05 -1.59
N ILE A 155 22.36 -3.62 -1.90
CA ILE A 155 22.12 -5.06 -1.85
C ILE A 155 22.60 -5.74 -3.13
N VAL A 156 23.33 -6.85 -3.01
CA VAL A 156 23.87 -7.61 -4.15
C VAL A 156 22.71 -8.19 -4.98
N GLU A 157 21.73 -8.80 -4.33
CA GLU A 157 20.56 -9.43 -4.95
C GLU A 157 19.43 -8.42 -5.25
N ARG A 158 19.75 -7.14 -5.39
CA ARG A 158 18.79 -6.03 -5.52
C ARG A 158 17.71 -6.28 -6.58
N LYS A 159 18.07 -6.76 -7.78
CA LYS A 159 17.09 -6.94 -8.88
C LYS A 159 16.02 -7.97 -8.49
N SER A 160 16.44 -9.11 -7.93
CA SER A 160 15.56 -10.17 -7.46
C SER A 160 14.68 -9.69 -6.29
N LEU A 161 15.27 -8.96 -5.35
CA LEU A 161 14.53 -8.36 -4.23
C LEU A 161 13.51 -7.33 -4.71
N GLN A 162 13.88 -6.41 -5.60
CA GLN A 162 12.97 -5.41 -6.18
C GLN A 162 11.79 -6.07 -6.91
N ARG A 163 12.05 -7.13 -7.68
CA ARG A 163 10.99 -7.92 -8.31
C ARG A 163 10.05 -8.52 -7.26
N ALA A 164 10.60 -9.16 -6.23
CA ALA A 164 9.81 -9.76 -5.15
C ALA A 164 9.01 -8.73 -4.34
N LEU A 165 9.54 -7.52 -4.12
CA LEU A 165 8.86 -6.45 -3.37
C LEU A 165 7.72 -5.78 -4.15
N ARG A 166 7.67 -5.93 -5.49
CA ARG A 166 6.55 -5.45 -6.32
C ARG A 166 5.33 -6.39 -6.24
N ILE A 167 5.51 -7.60 -5.75
CA ILE A 167 4.45 -8.59 -5.64
C ILE A 167 3.63 -8.32 -4.37
N ARG A 168 2.31 -8.27 -4.52
CA ARG A 168 1.38 -8.22 -3.38
C ARG A 168 1.11 -9.64 -2.88
N TYR A 169 1.66 -9.98 -1.72
CA TYR A 169 1.52 -11.31 -1.11
C TYR A 169 0.16 -11.46 -0.44
N VAL A 170 -0.73 -12.25 -1.04
CA VAL A 170 -2.13 -12.42 -0.63
C VAL A 170 -2.52 -13.89 -0.57
N ASN A 171 -3.53 -14.21 0.23
CA ASN A 171 -4.14 -15.54 0.25
C ASN A 171 -5.10 -15.76 -0.94
N SER A 172 -5.74 -16.93 -1.02
CA SER A 172 -6.72 -17.26 -2.07
C SER A 172 -7.95 -16.33 -2.15
N SER A 173 -8.14 -15.45 -1.15
CA SER A 173 -9.26 -14.50 -1.09
C SER A 173 -8.82 -13.06 -1.36
N GLY A 174 -7.56 -12.85 -1.77
CA GLY A 174 -7.01 -11.52 -2.04
C GLY A 174 -6.64 -10.71 -0.80
N ILE A 175 -6.68 -11.33 0.38
CA ILE A 175 -6.32 -10.67 1.64
C ILE A 175 -4.80 -10.71 1.81
N PRO A 176 -4.14 -9.55 2.03
CA PRO A 176 -2.71 -9.51 2.29
C PRO A 176 -2.31 -10.28 3.55
N TYR A 177 -1.21 -11.02 3.45
CA TYR A 177 -0.59 -11.63 4.61
C TYR A 177 0.00 -10.57 5.56
N GLN A 178 0.14 -10.94 6.83
CA GLN A 178 0.87 -10.11 7.80
C GLN A 178 2.36 -10.10 7.50
N VAL A 179 3.06 -9.03 7.92
CA VAL A 179 4.49 -8.84 7.70
C VAL A 179 5.35 -10.01 8.20
N SER A 180 4.94 -10.66 9.30
CA SER A 180 5.60 -11.85 9.86
C SER A 180 5.64 -13.03 8.88
N ILE A 181 4.58 -13.19 8.07
CA ILE A 181 4.45 -14.23 7.04
C ILE A 181 5.12 -13.79 5.74
N ILE A 182 5.04 -12.50 5.38
CA ILE A 182 5.57 -11.98 4.10
C ILE A 182 7.06 -12.25 3.95
N LEU A 183 7.87 -12.13 5.01
CA LEU A 183 9.32 -12.25 4.91
C LEU A 183 9.79 -13.62 4.35
N PRO A 184 9.36 -14.76 4.91
CA PRO A 184 9.64 -16.06 4.32
C PRO A 184 9.10 -16.22 2.90
N LEU A 185 7.94 -15.66 2.58
CA LEU A 185 7.38 -15.70 1.22
C LEU A 185 8.26 -14.94 0.22
N VAL A 186 8.73 -13.74 0.58
CA VAL A 186 9.67 -12.94 -0.24
C VAL A 186 10.94 -13.73 -0.50
N LYS A 187 11.49 -14.39 0.53
CA LYS A 187 12.68 -15.23 0.39
C LYS A 187 12.48 -16.34 -0.64
N ASP A 188 11.37 -17.07 -0.54
CA ASP A 188 11.09 -18.18 -1.45
C ASP A 188 10.72 -17.70 -2.86
N THR A 189 10.02 -16.57 -2.99
CA THR A 189 9.80 -15.90 -4.28
C THR A 189 11.12 -15.53 -4.96
N MET A 190 12.09 -14.99 -4.22
CA MET A 190 13.41 -14.67 -4.76
C MET A 190 14.17 -15.93 -5.19
N ARG A 191 14.17 -16.97 -4.35
CA ARG A 191 14.89 -18.24 -4.58
C ARG A 191 14.31 -19.05 -5.74
N LYS A 192 12.99 -19.22 -5.77
CA LYS A 192 12.28 -20.05 -6.74
C LYS A 192 11.82 -19.28 -7.98
N GLY A 193 11.96 -17.95 -7.98
CA GLY A 193 11.63 -17.11 -9.13
C GLY A 193 10.13 -16.91 -9.35
N PHE A 194 9.30 -17.05 -8.31
CA PHE A 194 7.86 -16.85 -8.43
C PHE A 194 7.49 -15.45 -8.92
N THR A 195 6.42 -15.41 -9.70
CA THR A 195 5.82 -14.23 -10.33
C THR A 195 4.45 -13.90 -9.74
N SER A 196 3.75 -14.89 -9.20
CA SER A 196 2.46 -14.69 -8.56
C SER A 196 2.57 -14.29 -7.09
N GLY A 197 1.66 -13.44 -6.64
CA GLY A 197 1.49 -13.05 -5.24
C GLY A 197 0.53 -13.92 -4.45
N TYR A 198 -0.14 -14.88 -5.10
CA TYR A 198 -1.09 -15.77 -4.44
C TYR A 198 -0.37 -16.94 -3.81
N TRP A 199 -0.58 -17.07 -2.50
CA TRP A 199 -0.13 -18.20 -1.71
C TRP A 199 -1.33 -18.87 -1.05
N ILE A 200 -1.39 -20.19 -1.07
CA ILE A 200 -2.55 -20.96 -0.64
C ILE A 200 -2.13 -22.15 0.20
N THR A 201 -2.99 -22.55 1.14
CA THR A 201 -2.78 -23.80 1.89
C THR A 201 -3.15 -25.00 1.02
N LEU A 202 -2.71 -26.20 1.41
CA LEU A 202 -3.13 -27.45 0.77
C LEU A 202 -4.67 -27.61 0.76
N GLY A 203 -5.35 -27.23 1.84
CA GLY A 203 -6.80 -27.26 1.92
C GLY A 203 -7.49 -26.28 0.95
N GLN A 204 -6.94 -25.07 0.81
CA GLN A 204 -7.44 -24.09 -0.15
C GLN A 204 -7.19 -24.54 -1.60
N MET A 205 -6.03 -25.14 -1.88
CA MET A 205 -5.71 -25.72 -3.18
C MET A 205 -6.71 -26.82 -3.58
N ARG A 206 -7.05 -27.74 -2.66
CA ARG A 206 -8.08 -28.76 -2.89
C ARG A 206 -9.44 -28.14 -3.19
N LYS A 207 -9.83 -27.08 -2.46
CA LYS A 207 -11.07 -26.33 -2.72
C LYS A 207 -11.07 -25.60 -4.06
N LEU A 208 -9.91 -25.36 -4.66
CA LEU A 208 -9.77 -24.78 -6.00
C LEU A 208 -9.77 -25.86 -7.10
N GLY A 209 -9.79 -27.15 -6.75
CA GLY A 209 -9.61 -28.23 -7.73
C GLY A 209 -8.21 -28.27 -8.35
N ALA A 210 -7.24 -27.61 -7.72
CA ALA A 210 -5.88 -27.50 -8.24
C ALA A 210 -4.96 -28.60 -7.69
N SER A 211 -3.90 -28.91 -8.44
CA SER A 211 -2.86 -29.88 -8.08
C SER A 211 -1.46 -29.27 -8.23
N LEU A 212 -0.50 -29.76 -7.45
CA LEU A 212 0.91 -29.33 -7.50
C LEU A 212 1.65 -30.02 -8.65
N ASN A 213 2.64 -29.33 -9.22
CA ASN A 213 3.65 -30.00 -10.02
C ASN A 213 4.40 -31.05 -9.18
N PRO A 214 4.80 -32.19 -9.77
CA PRO A 214 5.53 -33.22 -9.04
C PRO A 214 6.79 -32.69 -8.36
N GLY A 215 6.99 -33.01 -7.08
CA GLY A 215 8.17 -32.63 -6.31
C GLY A 215 8.16 -31.20 -5.75
N GLU A 216 7.10 -30.43 -5.96
CA GLU A 216 6.97 -29.09 -5.39
C GLU A 216 6.82 -29.12 -3.86
N LEU A 217 7.65 -28.33 -3.18
CA LEU A 217 7.65 -28.23 -1.71
C LEU A 217 7.04 -26.91 -1.23
N PRO A 218 6.28 -26.92 -0.12
CA PRO A 218 5.72 -25.70 0.44
C PRO A 218 6.80 -24.75 0.97
N THR A 219 6.41 -23.49 1.13
CA THR A 219 7.09 -22.58 2.07
C THR A 219 6.52 -22.86 3.47
N THR A 220 7.35 -23.43 4.34
CA THR A 220 6.96 -23.74 5.73
C THR A 220 7.26 -22.58 6.67
N LEU A 221 6.22 -22.11 7.38
CA LEU A 221 6.27 -21.04 8.35
C LEU A 221 6.11 -21.62 9.76
N LYS A 222 7.10 -21.40 10.62
CA LYS A 222 7.01 -21.80 12.04
C LYS A 222 6.12 -20.81 12.80
N MET A 223 4.93 -21.23 13.22
CA MET A 223 4.06 -20.49 14.15
C MET A 223 4.20 -21.06 15.56
N VAL A 224 3.71 -20.33 16.57
CA VAL A 224 3.83 -20.73 18.00
C VAL A 224 3.25 -22.12 18.26
N HIS A 225 2.14 -22.48 17.60
CA HIS A 225 1.40 -23.72 17.88
C HIS A 225 1.39 -24.73 16.72
N GLN A 226 1.83 -24.34 15.51
CA GLN A 226 1.83 -25.22 14.34
C GLN A 226 2.72 -24.69 13.23
N ASN A 227 3.12 -25.56 12.30
CA ASN A 227 3.71 -25.11 11.05
C ASN A 227 2.59 -24.77 10.06
N LEU A 228 2.66 -23.59 9.46
CA LEU A 228 1.78 -23.20 8.35
C LEU A 228 2.53 -23.45 7.04
N GLU A 229 1.95 -24.28 6.18
CA GLU A 229 2.50 -24.58 4.86
C GLU A 229 1.72 -23.81 3.79
N LEU A 230 2.46 -23.03 2.99
CA LEU A 230 1.90 -22.24 1.90
C LEU A 230 2.57 -22.63 0.58
N TYR A 231 1.74 -22.82 -0.44
CA TYR A 231 2.14 -23.08 -1.81
C TYR A 231 1.86 -21.84 -2.65
N ASN A 232 2.83 -21.41 -3.46
CA ASN A 232 2.58 -20.37 -4.46
C ASN A 232 1.79 -20.98 -5.62
N VAL A 233 0.86 -20.23 -6.22
CA VAL A 233 0.11 -20.73 -7.39
C VAL A 233 0.99 -21.04 -8.60
N ASP A 234 2.21 -20.51 -8.66
CA ASP A 234 3.21 -20.88 -9.68
C ASP A 234 3.71 -22.32 -9.54
N GLN A 235 3.45 -22.99 -8.41
CA GLN A 235 3.79 -24.39 -8.16
C GLN A 235 2.70 -25.36 -8.66
N LEU A 236 1.59 -24.86 -9.18
CA LEU A 236 0.46 -25.67 -9.62
C LEU A 236 0.63 -26.15 -11.06
N VAL A 237 0.03 -27.31 -11.37
CA VAL A 237 -0.04 -27.86 -12.73
C VAL A 237 -0.79 -26.90 -13.65
N ASP A 238 -1.98 -26.47 -13.23
CA ASP A 238 -2.81 -25.49 -13.95
C ASP A 238 -2.92 -24.19 -13.15
N LYS A 239 -1.88 -23.36 -13.27
CA LYS A 239 -1.84 -22.02 -12.68
C LYS A 239 -2.97 -21.14 -13.21
N THR A 240 -3.32 -21.22 -14.49
CA THR A 240 -4.28 -20.32 -15.14
C THR A 240 -5.67 -20.55 -14.57
N HIS A 241 -6.11 -21.81 -14.53
CA HIS A 241 -7.39 -22.17 -13.92
C HIS A 241 -7.47 -21.74 -12.45
N ALA A 242 -6.43 -22.00 -11.66
CA ALA A 242 -6.41 -21.60 -10.24
C ALA A 242 -6.54 -20.07 -10.07
N LEU A 243 -5.87 -19.28 -10.92
CA LEU A 243 -5.97 -17.82 -10.91
C LEU A 243 -7.35 -17.32 -11.34
N GLU A 244 -7.99 -17.97 -12.33
CA GLU A 244 -9.36 -17.65 -12.73
C GLU A 244 -10.35 -17.87 -11.59
N VAL A 245 -10.31 -19.04 -10.96
CA VAL A 245 -11.18 -19.36 -9.81
C VAL A 245 -10.93 -18.39 -8.65
N ILE A 246 -9.67 -18.01 -8.39
CA ILE A 246 -9.35 -16.99 -7.38
C ILE A 246 -9.95 -15.63 -7.75
N ARG A 247 -9.83 -15.19 -9.01
CA ARG A 247 -10.40 -13.91 -9.48
C ARG A 247 -11.92 -13.89 -9.39
N GLU A 248 -12.59 -14.98 -9.77
CA GLU A 248 -14.03 -15.14 -9.60
C GLU A 248 -14.42 -15.01 -8.12
N ARG A 249 -13.68 -15.69 -7.23
CA ARG A 249 -13.88 -15.56 -5.78
C ARG A 249 -13.60 -14.16 -5.29
N GLU A 250 -12.64 -13.42 -5.84
CA GLU A 250 -12.38 -12.03 -5.47
C GLU A 250 -13.51 -11.08 -5.90
N ALA A 251 -14.16 -11.36 -7.03
CA ALA A 251 -15.29 -10.60 -7.54
C ALA A 251 -16.58 -10.83 -6.74
N GLN A 252 -16.68 -11.94 -5.98
CA GLN A 252 -17.85 -12.21 -5.14
C GLN A 252 -18.03 -11.16 -4.05
N GLN A 253 -19.28 -10.79 -3.80
CA GLN A 253 -19.63 -9.85 -2.74
C GLN A 253 -19.77 -10.62 -1.42
N ILE A 254 -19.27 -10.03 -0.33
CA ILE A 254 -19.13 -10.67 0.97
C ILE A 254 -19.93 -9.94 2.03
N SER A 255 -20.60 -10.70 2.89
CA SER A 255 -21.19 -10.15 4.11
C SER A 255 -20.10 -9.65 5.05
N GLY A 256 -20.10 -8.34 5.31
CA GLY A 256 -19.16 -7.71 6.22
C GLY A 256 -19.30 -8.14 7.69
N LEU A 257 -20.39 -8.80 8.07
CA LEU A 257 -20.57 -9.35 9.41
C LEU A 257 -20.00 -10.76 9.54
N SER A 258 -20.35 -11.64 8.61
CA SER A 258 -20.00 -13.06 8.71
C SER A 258 -18.71 -13.40 7.97
N GLY A 259 -18.41 -12.68 6.88
CA GLY A 259 -17.30 -12.95 5.98
C GLY A 259 -17.63 -13.97 4.88
N PHE A 260 -18.85 -14.50 4.83
CA PHE A 260 -19.29 -15.42 3.77
C PHE A 260 -19.74 -14.66 2.52
N SER A 261 -19.57 -15.27 1.35
CA SER A 261 -20.11 -14.78 0.09
C SER A 261 -21.64 -14.75 0.12
N PHE A 262 -22.23 -13.73 -0.50
CA PHE A 262 -23.67 -13.69 -0.72
C PHE A 262 -24.11 -14.74 -1.76
N PRO A 263 -25.40 -15.13 -1.77
CA PRO A 263 -25.98 -15.90 -2.87
C PRO A 263 -25.70 -15.23 -4.22
N LYS A 264 -25.53 -16.03 -5.28
CA LYS A 264 -25.06 -15.56 -6.60
C LYS A 264 -25.85 -14.35 -7.12
N ALA A 265 -27.18 -14.41 -7.12
CA ALA A 265 -28.02 -13.31 -7.61
C ALA A 265 -27.77 -11.98 -6.87
N LEU A 266 -27.66 -12.02 -5.53
CA LEU A 266 -27.35 -10.83 -4.73
C LEU A 266 -25.89 -10.38 -4.94
N SER A 267 -24.95 -11.33 -5.04
CA SER A 267 -23.55 -11.02 -5.29
C SER A 267 -23.35 -10.36 -6.66
N ASP A 268 -24.02 -10.84 -7.71
CA ASP A 268 -23.93 -10.29 -9.05
C ASP A 268 -24.52 -8.87 -9.10
N PHE A 269 -25.69 -8.68 -8.46
CA PHE A 269 -26.32 -7.37 -8.32
C PHE A 269 -25.41 -6.36 -7.60
N LEU A 270 -24.96 -6.68 -6.39
CA LEU A 270 -24.07 -5.82 -5.61
C LEU A 270 -22.72 -5.60 -6.33
N GLY A 271 -22.24 -6.61 -7.05
CA GLY A 271 -21.02 -6.52 -7.84
C GLY A 271 -21.13 -5.52 -9.00
N ASN A 272 -22.30 -5.40 -9.64
CA ASN A 272 -22.55 -4.37 -10.63
C ASN A 272 -22.54 -2.96 -10.01
N ILE A 273 -23.10 -2.80 -8.80
CA ILE A 273 -23.02 -1.54 -8.07
C ILE A 273 -21.55 -1.17 -7.76
N VAL A 274 -20.70 -2.13 -7.35
CA VAL A 274 -19.26 -1.85 -7.14
C VAL A 274 -18.56 -1.41 -8.43
N LYS A 275 -18.97 -1.94 -9.60
CA LYS A 275 -18.41 -1.50 -10.89
C LYS A 275 -18.79 -0.05 -11.21
N GLU A 276 -20.00 0.36 -10.86
CA GLU A 276 -20.50 1.72 -11.04
C GLU A 276 -19.92 2.71 -10.01
N HIS A 277 -19.53 2.21 -8.84
CA HIS A 277 -18.99 2.97 -7.72
C HIS A 277 -17.60 2.44 -7.31
N PRO A 278 -16.51 2.88 -7.97
CA PRO A 278 -15.15 2.36 -7.73
C PRO A 278 -14.63 2.54 -6.29
N GLU A 279 -15.22 3.46 -5.52
CA GLU A 279 -14.95 3.65 -4.10
C GLU A 279 -15.54 2.56 -3.20
N TYR A 280 -16.52 1.81 -3.69
CA TYR A 280 -17.13 0.72 -2.96
C TYR A 280 -16.21 -0.50 -2.90
N THR A 281 -16.34 -1.23 -1.80
CA THR A 281 -15.60 -2.47 -1.56
C THR A 281 -16.49 -3.66 -1.79
N ARG A 282 -15.92 -4.87 -1.78
CA ARG A 282 -16.72 -6.10 -1.84
C ARG A 282 -17.50 -6.42 -0.54
N TYR A 283 -17.34 -5.63 0.52
CA TYR A 283 -17.93 -5.91 1.82
C TYR A 283 -19.24 -5.14 2.01
N TRP A 284 -20.32 -5.87 2.26
CA TRP A 284 -21.64 -5.28 2.46
C TRP A 284 -22.27 -5.72 3.78
N LEU A 285 -22.95 -4.79 4.43
CA LEU A 285 -23.70 -5.03 5.66
C LEU A 285 -25.18 -4.78 5.40
N THR A 286 -26.07 -5.54 6.03
CA THR A 286 -27.50 -5.21 5.97
C THR A 286 -27.76 -3.90 6.72
N TYR A 287 -28.87 -3.23 6.40
CA TYR A 287 -29.31 -2.01 7.10
C TYR A 287 -29.27 -2.18 8.63
N ASN A 288 -29.89 -3.25 9.15
CA ASN A 288 -29.91 -3.54 10.59
C ASN A 288 -28.50 -3.73 11.20
N GLN A 289 -27.57 -4.33 10.44
CA GLN A 289 -26.20 -4.50 10.89
C GLN A 289 -25.46 -3.16 10.95
N ALA A 290 -25.58 -2.33 9.90
CA ALA A 290 -24.93 -1.03 9.82
C ALA A 290 -25.45 -0.04 10.86
N THR A 291 -26.77 -0.03 11.11
CA THR A 291 -27.43 0.84 12.11
C THR A 291 -27.11 0.41 13.53
N LYS A 292 -27.10 -0.90 13.82
CA LYS A 292 -26.67 -1.43 15.14
C LYS A 292 -25.24 -1.01 15.48
N LEU A 293 -24.37 -0.89 14.48
CA LEU A 293 -23.00 -0.42 14.64
C LEU A 293 -22.87 1.11 14.77
N LYS A 294 -23.97 1.88 14.62
CA LYS A 294 -23.99 3.35 14.60
C LYS A 294 -22.88 3.94 13.71
N SER A 295 -22.74 3.32 12.53
CA SER A 295 -21.55 3.47 11.70
C SER A 295 -21.80 4.13 10.35
N VAL A 296 -23.05 4.37 9.96
CA VAL A 296 -23.38 5.03 8.68
C VAL A 296 -22.83 6.45 8.66
N LEU A 297 -22.16 6.84 7.57
CA LEU A 297 -21.69 8.20 7.37
C LEU A 297 -22.87 9.14 7.04
N PRO A 298 -22.81 10.43 7.42
CA PRO A 298 -23.88 11.37 7.11
C PRO A 298 -24.13 11.49 5.60
N GLY A 299 -25.39 11.41 5.18
CA GLY A 299 -25.79 11.54 3.77
C GLY A 299 -25.76 10.24 2.96
N GLU A 300 -25.31 9.13 3.53
CA GLU A 300 -25.26 7.84 2.84
C GLU A 300 -26.62 7.13 2.83
N SER A 301 -27.00 6.62 1.64
CA SER A 301 -28.23 5.87 1.43
C SER A 301 -27.94 4.38 1.19
N PRO A 302 -28.76 3.46 1.72
CA PRO A 302 -28.59 2.05 1.47
C PRO A 302 -29.05 1.68 0.06
N ILE A 303 -28.46 0.64 -0.50
CA ILE A 303 -28.86 0.01 -1.75
C ILE A 303 -29.97 -1.00 -1.46
N SER A 304 -31.04 -0.95 -2.26
CA SER A 304 -32.19 -1.85 -2.18
C SER A 304 -32.02 -3.04 -3.13
N PHE A 305 -32.22 -4.25 -2.61
CA PHE A 305 -32.28 -5.48 -3.40
C PHE A 305 -33.59 -6.19 -3.10
N VAL A 306 -34.36 -6.53 -4.14
CA VAL A 306 -35.64 -7.25 -4.00
C VAL A 306 -35.40 -8.73 -4.28
N ASP A 307 -35.74 -9.56 -3.30
CA ASP A 307 -35.58 -11.01 -3.33
C ASP A 307 -36.92 -11.65 -2.98
N ASN A 308 -37.54 -12.36 -3.92
CA ASN A 308 -38.86 -12.98 -3.77
C ASN A 308 -39.94 -12.02 -3.23
N GLY A 309 -39.95 -10.77 -3.74
CA GLY A 309 -40.91 -9.74 -3.32
C GLY A 309 -40.56 -9.02 -2.01
N PHE A 310 -39.51 -9.45 -1.29
CA PHE A 310 -39.03 -8.77 -0.10
C PHE A 310 -37.86 -7.84 -0.41
N SER A 311 -38.02 -6.56 -0.09
CA SER A 311 -36.92 -5.60 -0.17
C SER A 311 -35.97 -5.74 1.01
N LYS A 312 -34.68 -5.93 0.72
CA LYS A 312 -33.59 -5.91 1.69
C LYS A 312 -32.65 -4.76 1.36
N LEU A 313 -32.28 -4.00 2.40
CA LEU A 313 -31.41 -2.84 2.29
C LEU A 313 -29.98 -3.19 2.74
N TYR A 314 -28.99 -2.74 1.97
CA TYR A 314 -27.57 -3.00 2.21
C TYR A 314 -26.77 -1.69 2.17
N TYR A 315 -25.77 -1.58 3.05
CA TYR A 315 -24.73 -0.57 2.99
C TYR A 315 -23.41 -1.20 2.58
N ASN A 316 -22.67 -0.56 1.69
CA ASN A 316 -21.29 -0.91 1.45
C ASN A 316 -20.44 -0.48 2.65
N ALA A 317 -19.39 -1.23 2.99
CA ALA A 317 -18.48 -0.85 4.07
C ALA A 317 -17.77 0.50 3.82
N ALA A 318 -17.67 0.95 2.56
CA ALA A 318 -17.17 2.29 2.21
C ALA A 318 -18.09 3.44 2.67
N GLN A 319 -19.39 3.18 2.83
CA GLN A 319 -20.39 4.14 3.28
C GLN A 319 -20.45 4.24 4.82
N LEU A 320 -19.56 3.53 5.51
CA LEU A 320 -19.55 3.41 6.97
C LEU A 320 -18.25 3.96 7.55
N LYS A 321 -18.24 4.19 8.86
CA LYS A 321 -17.05 4.65 9.61
C LYS A 321 -15.86 3.69 9.37
N PRO A 322 -14.61 4.20 9.28
CA PRO A 322 -13.45 3.40 8.89
C PRO A 322 -13.19 2.13 9.72
N PHE A 323 -13.59 2.09 11.00
CA PHE A 323 -13.41 0.90 11.84
C PHE A 323 -14.21 -0.31 11.35
N VAL A 324 -15.28 -0.10 10.59
CA VAL A 324 -16.13 -1.19 10.08
C VAL A 324 -15.38 -2.05 9.08
N MET A 325 -14.58 -1.44 8.20
CA MET A 325 -13.74 -2.17 7.25
C MET A 325 -12.83 -3.18 7.95
N ASN A 326 -12.20 -2.78 9.05
CA ASN A 326 -11.35 -3.66 9.85
C ASN A 326 -12.15 -4.85 10.42
N ARG A 327 -13.39 -4.62 10.86
CA ARG A 327 -14.27 -5.70 11.33
C ARG A 327 -14.64 -6.66 10.20
N CYS A 328 -14.96 -6.16 9.02
CA CYS A 328 -15.27 -6.99 7.85
C CYS A 328 -14.09 -7.88 7.44
N VAL A 329 -12.88 -7.33 7.42
CA VAL A 329 -11.66 -8.08 7.14
C VAL A 329 -11.39 -9.14 8.22
N ILE A 330 -11.63 -8.83 9.50
CA ILE A 330 -11.49 -9.81 10.59
C ILE A 330 -12.50 -10.95 10.43
N ALA A 331 -13.76 -10.65 10.10
CA ALA A 331 -14.80 -11.65 9.89
C ALA A 331 -14.44 -12.58 8.72
N HIS A 332 -14.05 -12.01 7.57
CA HIS A 332 -13.63 -12.78 6.39
C HIS A 332 -12.41 -13.67 6.69
N LYS A 333 -11.42 -13.18 7.45
CA LYS A 333 -10.25 -13.97 7.86
C LYS A 333 -10.57 -15.19 8.72
N ARG A 334 -11.74 -15.25 9.38
CA ARG A 334 -12.12 -16.42 10.20
C ARG A 334 -12.61 -17.61 9.37
N ILE A 335 -12.99 -17.38 8.12
CA ILE A 335 -13.52 -18.42 7.22
C ILE A 335 -12.44 -19.02 6.32
N VAL A 336 -11.39 -18.24 6.04
CA VAL A 336 -10.35 -18.54 5.04
C VAL A 336 -9.17 -19.28 5.64
#